data_AF-A0A9E5IF38-F1
#
_entry.id   AF-A0A9E5IF38-F1
#
_cell.length_a   1.000
_cell.length_b   1.000
_cell.length_c   1.000
_cell.angle_alpha   90.00
_cell.angle_beta   90.00
_cell.angle_gamma   90.00
#
_symmetry.space_group_name_H-M   'P 1'
#
loop_
_entity.id
_entity.type
_entity.pdbx_description
1 polymer ?
#
loop_
_entity_poly.entity_id
_entity_poly.type
_entity_poly.pdbx_seq_one_letter_code
_entity_poly.pdbx_strand_id
1 'polypeptide(L)'
;MTWATTLALLISTISGASADSVSAEQKMTLIKTISGDISPKSVRASTTGFVSAHNMMYRHSVTIYDAKNLDLVATVPDRVRLSDLGFSGYTGTHQGAPVEGAYSPDGSYLYVTNYAMYGKGFNREGTDKCKPSDKYDRSFLYRINTANWTVDAAYKVGTVPKVVDISPDNKYVL
;
A
#
# COMPACT_ATOMS: atom_id res chain seq x y z
N MET A 1 55.30 9.51 51.53
CA MET A 1 54.15 8.80 50.94
C MET A 1 53.96 9.30 49.53
N THR A 2 54.63 8.68 48.55
CA THR A 2 54.45 8.95 47.12
C THR A 2 53.45 7.94 46.58
N TRP A 3 52.29 8.44 46.14
CA TRP A 3 51.27 7.63 45.47
C TRP A 3 51.53 7.70 43.97
N ALA A 4 51.82 6.56 43.36
CA ALA A 4 51.89 6.43 41.90
C ALA A 4 50.52 5.95 41.40
N THR A 5 49.82 6.79 40.65
CA THR A 5 48.56 6.45 39.99
C THR A 5 48.87 6.01 38.56
N THR A 6 48.69 4.71 38.28
CA THR A 6 48.83 4.16 36.93
C THR A 6 47.53 4.36 36.16
N LEU A 7 47.58 5.07 35.03
CA LEU A 7 46.43 5.25 34.13
C LEU A 7 46.45 4.12 33.08
N ALA A 8 45.46 3.22 33.12
CA ALA A 8 45.28 2.18 32.11
C ALA A 8 44.48 2.74 30.93
N LEU A 9 45.08 2.76 29.73
CA LEU A 9 44.43 3.19 28.50
C LEU A 9 43.70 2.00 27.86
N LEU A 10 42.38 2.03 27.84
CA LEU A 10 41.55 1.09 27.07
C LEU A 10 41.52 1.54 25.61
N ILE A 11 42.14 0.76 24.72
CA ILE A 11 42.10 0.98 23.27
C ILE A 11 40.89 0.21 22.71
N SER A 12 39.85 0.93 22.33
CA SER A 12 38.70 0.39 21.61
C SER A 12 39.07 0.16 20.15
N THR A 13 39.04 -1.09 19.67
CA THR A 13 39.23 -1.38 18.23
C THR A 13 37.98 -0.93 17.47
N ILE A 14 38.11 0.12 16.66
CA ILE A 14 37.06 0.53 15.74
C ILE A 14 37.10 -0.43 14.54
N SER A 15 36.14 -1.34 14.47
CA SER A 15 35.91 -2.15 13.26
C SER A 15 35.38 -1.23 12.17
N GLY A 16 36.09 -1.15 11.04
CA GLY A 16 35.63 -0.41 9.87
C GLY A 16 34.34 -1.01 9.33
N ALA A 17 33.31 -0.19 9.16
CA ALA A 17 32.11 -0.58 8.45
C ALA A 17 32.44 -0.70 6.95
N SER A 18 32.31 -1.88 6.38
CA SER A 18 32.25 -2.03 4.92
C SER A 18 30.90 -1.54 4.44
N ALA A 19 30.89 -0.55 3.55
CA ALA A 19 29.69 -0.17 2.81
C ALA A 19 29.41 -1.24 1.74
N ASP A 20 28.15 -1.70 1.67
CA ASP A 20 27.68 -2.50 0.53
C ASP A 20 27.86 -1.71 -0.78
N SER A 21 28.05 -2.42 -1.89
CA SER A 21 28.17 -1.79 -3.21
C SER A 21 26.95 -0.92 -3.51
N VAL A 22 27.20 0.28 -4.04
CA VAL A 22 26.16 1.27 -4.30
C VAL A 22 25.15 0.67 -5.29
N SER A 23 23.85 0.83 -5.04
CA SER A 23 22.75 0.30 -5.87
C SER A 23 22.91 0.60 -7.38
N ALA A 24 23.65 1.65 -7.74
CA ALA A 24 23.97 2.03 -9.12
C ALA A 24 24.80 0.98 -9.90
N GLU A 25 25.56 0.12 -9.22
CA GLU A 25 26.39 -0.93 -9.84
C GLU A 25 25.64 -2.26 -9.98
N GLN A 26 24.49 -2.39 -9.32
CA GLN A 26 23.67 -3.59 -9.36
C GLN A 26 22.73 -3.55 -10.57
N LYS A 27 22.61 -4.68 -11.29
CA LYS A 27 21.65 -4.83 -12.38
C LYS A 27 20.47 -5.66 -11.93
N MET A 28 19.26 -5.15 -12.18
CA MET A 28 18.04 -5.93 -12.00
C MET A 28 18.03 -7.12 -12.95
N THR A 29 17.77 -8.30 -12.42
CA THR A 29 17.55 -9.53 -13.19
C THR A 29 16.15 -10.05 -12.92
N LEU A 30 15.55 -10.70 -13.91
CA LEU A 30 14.26 -11.35 -13.74
C LEU A 30 14.43 -12.63 -12.93
N ILE A 31 13.83 -12.69 -11.75
CA ILE A 31 13.89 -13.87 -10.86
C ILE A 31 12.62 -14.74 -10.92
N LYS A 32 11.45 -14.12 -11.16
CA LYS A 32 10.15 -14.79 -11.22
C LYS A 32 9.17 -13.92 -12.00
N THR A 33 8.32 -14.56 -12.80
CA THR A 33 7.14 -13.92 -13.40
C THR A 33 5.90 -14.46 -12.69
N ILE A 34 5.09 -13.58 -12.12
CA ILE A 34 3.80 -13.94 -11.51
C ILE A 34 2.72 -13.81 -12.60
N SER A 35 1.95 -14.88 -12.81
CA SER A 35 0.87 -14.96 -13.80
C SER A 35 -0.40 -15.55 -13.18
N GLY A 36 -1.47 -15.65 -13.96
CA GLY A 36 -2.78 -16.16 -13.51
C GLY A 36 -3.81 -15.05 -13.38
N ASP A 37 -4.63 -15.13 -12.33
CA ASP A 37 -5.74 -14.19 -12.10
C ASP A 37 -5.27 -12.88 -11.45
N ILE A 38 -4.33 -12.20 -12.12
CA ILE A 38 -3.74 -10.93 -11.69
C ILE A 38 -3.71 -9.97 -12.90
N SER A 39 -3.96 -8.68 -12.67
CA SER A 39 -3.91 -7.64 -13.70
C SER A 39 -3.54 -6.30 -13.05
N PRO A 40 -2.31 -6.17 -12.54
CA PRO A 40 -1.98 -5.09 -11.65
C PRO A 40 -1.76 -3.79 -12.42
N LYS A 41 -2.36 -2.71 -11.94
CA LYS A 41 -2.04 -1.35 -12.39
C LYS A 41 -0.79 -0.82 -11.71
N SER A 42 -0.56 -1.23 -10.47
CA SER A 42 0.65 -0.92 -9.73
C SER A 42 0.98 -1.99 -8.70
N VAL A 43 2.20 -1.90 -8.17
CA VAL A 43 2.68 -2.70 -7.06
C VAL A 43 3.28 -1.80 -5.98
N ARG A 44 3.29 -2.27 -4.73
CA ARG A 44 3.94 -1.59 -3.60
C ARG A 44 4.64 -2.58 -2.69
N ALA A 45 5.86 -2.27 -2.32
CA ALA A 45 6.59 -2.99 -1.29
C ALA A 45 6.35 -2.32 0.08
N SER A 46 6.14 -3.13 1.10
CA SER A 46 6.14 -2.72 2.50
C SER A 46 7.54 -2.83 3.10
N THR A 47 7.75 -2.18 4.25
CA THR A 47 8.94 -2.37 5.10
C THR A 47 8.89 -3.65 5.93
N THR A 48 7.77 -4.39 5.89
CA THR A 48 7.49 -5.56 6.72
C THR A 48 7.50 -6.89 5.95
N GLY A 49 7.97 -6.88 4.69
CA GLY A 49 8.20 -8.11 3.93
C GLY A 49 7.05 -8.55 3.03
N PHE A 50 6.10 -7.67 2.73
CA PHE A 50 5.03 -7.91 1.76
C PHE A 50 5.11 -7.01 0.54
N VAL A 51 4.66 -7.52 -0.61
CA VAL A 51 4.41 -6.75 -1.83
C VAL A 51 2.93 -6.86 -2.19
N SER A 52 2.23 -5.73 -2.33
CA SER A 52 0.87 -5.72 -2.86
C SER A 52 0.85 -5.45 -4.37
N ALA A 53 -0.15 -5.99 -5.04
CA ALA A 53 -0.46 -5.75 -6.44
C ALA A 53 -1.94 -5.36 -6.58
N HIS A 54 -2.20 -4.19 -7.18
CA HIS A 54 -3.54 -3.58 -7.24
C HIS A 54 -4.20 -3.88 -8.58
N ASN A 55 -5.15 -4.81 -8.60
CA ASN A 55 -5.63 -5.45 -9.84
C ASN A 55 -6.81 -4.74 -10.52
N MET A 56 -7.03 -3.48 -10.16
CA MET A 56 -7.94 -2.54 -10.82
C MET A 56 -9.36 -3.12 -11.05
N MET A 57 -10.10 -2.54 -11.99
CA MET A 57 -11.45 -2.94 -12.36
C MET A 57 -11.51 -4.29 -13.12
N TYR A 58 -10.36 -4.82 -13.55
CA TYR A 58 -10.32 -6.06 -14.34
C TYR A 58 -10.46 -7.30 -13.46
N ARG A 59 -9.96 -7.24 -12.22
CA ARG A 59 -10.03 -8.34 -11.25
C ARG A 59 -10.68 -7.98 -9.92
N HIS A 60 -10.87 -6.68 -9.62
CA HIS A 60 -11.52 -6.23 -8.40
C HIS A 60 -10.86 -6.77 -7.11
N SER A 61 -9.53 -6.76 -7.09
CA SER A 61 -8.76 -7.31 -5.97
C SER A 61 -7.44 -6.60 -5.73
N VAL A 62 -6.90 -6.80 -4.54
CA VAL A 62 -5.49 -6.55 -4.21
C VAL A 62 -4.88 -7.88 -3.82
N THR A 63 -3.85 -8.33 -4.54
CA THR A 63 -3.11 -9.55 -4.18
C THR A 63 -1.86 -9.20 -3.39
N ILE A 64 -1.55 -10.01 -2.38
CA ILE A 64 -0.44 -9.80 -1.46
C ILE A 64 0.53 -10.96 -1.60
N TYR A 65 1.81 -10.65 -1.72
CA TYR A 65 2.89 -11.61 -1.88
C TYR A 65 3.92 -11.43 -0.78
N ASP A 66 4.50 -12.54 -0.31
CA ASP A 66 5.69 -12.50 0.52
C ASP A 66 6.88 -12.03 -0.32
N ALA A 67 7.61 -11.03 0.14
CA ALA A 67 8.67 -10.38 -0.63
C ALA A 67 9.93 -11.25 -0.79
N LYS A 68 10.09 -12.28 0.04
CA LYS A 68 11.27 -13.15 0.04
C LYS A 68 11.11 -14.32 -0.93
N ASN A 69 9.97 -15.02 -0.90
CA ASN A 69 9.73 -16.18 -1.76
C ASN A 69 8.78 -15.90 -2.94
N LEU A 70 8.13 -14.73 -2.96
CA LEU A 70 7.18 -14.28 -3.99
C LEU A 70 5.94 -15.18 -4.09
N ASP A 71 5.55 -15.82 -2.99
CA ASP A 71 4.35 -16.65 -2.91
C ASP A 71 3.13 -15.81 -2.54
N LEU A 72 1.97 -16.18 -3.09
CA LEU A 72 0.70 -15.50 -2.80
C LEU A 72 0.29 -15.76 -1.34
N VAL A 73 0.19 -14.69 -0.57
CA VAL A 73 -0.24 -14.71 0.84
C VAL A 73 -1.75 -14.53 0.93
N ALA A 74 -2.30 -13.57 0.19
CA ALA A 74 -3.73 -13.25 0.23
C ALA A 74 -4.24 -12.65 -1.08
N THR A 75 -5.53 -12.85 -1.34
CA THR A 75 -6.29 -12.11 -2.36
C THR A 75 -7.40 -11.35 -1.64
N VAL A 76 -7.27 -10.04 -1.54
CA VAL A 76 -8.23 -9.16 -0.88
C VAL A 76 -9.24 -8.67 -1.91
N PRO A 77 -10.52 -9.07 -1.84
CA PRO A 77 -11.54 -8.51 -2.73
C PRO A 77 -11.77 -7.03 -2.39
N ASP A 78 -11.97 -6.18 -3.40
CA ASP A 78 -12.34 -4.76 -3.21
C ASP A 78 -13.85 -4.57 -2.90
N ARG A 79 -14.56 -5.69 -2.76
CA ARG A 79 -16.00 -5.75 -2.59
C ARG A 79 -16.35 -5.54 -1.12
N VAL A 80 -17.06 -4.46 -0.83
CA VAL A 80 -17.45 -4.09 0.54
C VAL A 80 -18.92 -3.70 0.62
N ARG A 81 -19.47 -3.63 1.83
CA ARG A 81 -20.69 -2.86 2.11
C ARG A 81 -20.29 -1.56 2.76
N LEU A 82 -20.45 -0.44 2.06
CA LEU A 82 -20.04 0.87 2.58
C LEU A 82 -20.80 1.27 3.86
N SER A 83 -22.01 0.74 4.07
CA SER A 83 -22.77 0.88 5.32
C SER A 83 -22.03 0.31 6.52
N ASP A 84 -21.37 -0.83 6.34
CA ASP A 84 -20.62 -1.55 7.39
C ASP A 84 -19.33 -0.79 7.73
N LEU A 85 -18.88 0.10 6.83
CA LEU A 85 -17.73 1.00 6.99
C LEU A 85 -18.13 2.43 7.40
N GLY A 86 -19.38 2.64 7.84
CA GLY A 86 -19.85 3.91 8.40
C GLY A 86 -20.55 4.86 7.43
N PHE A 87 -20.78 4.48 6.17
CA PHE A 87 -21.47 5.30 5.17
C PHE A 87 -22.92 4.83 4.95
N SER A 88 -23.80 5.14 5.89
CA SER A 88 -25.21 4.69 5.92
C SER A 88 -26.07 5.12 4.73
N GLY A 89 -25.65 6.13 3.97
CA GLY A 89 -26.33 6.57 2.74
C GLY A 89 -26.20 5.60 1.56
N TYR A 90 -25.38 4.55 1.68
CA TYR A 90 -25.20 3.53 0.65
C TYR A 90 -25.88 2.22 1.05
N THR A 91 -26.50 1.55 0.09
CA THR A 91 -27.20 0.27 0.30
C THR A 91 -26.67 -0.79 -0.64
N GLY A 92 -26.61 -2.04 -0.17
CA GLY A 92 -26.09 -3.15 -0.94
C GLY A 92 -24.56 -3.19 -0.96
N THR A 93 -24.03 -3.97 -1.88
CA THR A 93 -22.60 -4.20 -2.02
C THR A 93 -22.00 -3.31 -3.10
N HIS A 94 -20.77 -2.87 -2.88
CA HIS A 94 -20.01 -1.98 -3.76
C HIS A 94 -18.67 -2.62 -4.09
N GLN A 95 -18.17 -2.34 -5.30
CA GLN A 95 -16.83 -2.71 -5.72
C GLN A 95 -16.01 -1.46 -5.98
N GLY A 96 -14.72 -1.56 -5.72
CA GLY A 96 -13.75 -0.54 -6.06
C GLY A 96 -13.14 -0.78 -7.44
N ALA A 97 -11.98 -0.16 -7.65
CA ALA A 97 -11.07 -0.45 -8.75
C ALA A 97 -9.65 -0.06 -8.30
N PRO A 98 -8.95 -0.93 -7.54
CA PRO A 98 -7.66 -0.63 -6.93
C PRO A 98 -6.61 -0.11 -7.93
N VAL A 99 -6.01 1.06 -7.70
CA VAL A 99 -5.02 1.68 -8.60
C VAL A 99 -3.64 1.74 -7.99
N GLU A 100 -3.53 2.41 -6.84
CA GLU A 100 -2.29 2.55 -6.08
C GLU A 100 -2.54 2.21 -4.63
N GLY A 101 -1.45 2.09 -3.88
CA GLY A 101 -1.52 2.06 -2.45
C GLY A 101 -0.30 2.64 -1.77
N ALA A 102 -0.38 2.74 -0.45
CA ALA A 102 0.71 3.11 0.42
C ALA A 102 0.57 2.33 1.74
N TYR A 103 1.64 1.64 2.14
CA TYR A 103 1.69 1.02 3.46
C TYR A 103 1.90 2.11 4.51
N SER A 104 1.28 1.96 5.68
CA SER A 104 1.65 2.77 6.84
C SER A 104 3.12 2.53 7.20
N PRO A 105 3.84 3.51 7.76
CA PRO A 105 5.26 3.35 8.11
C PRO A 105 5.55 2.16 9.04
N ASP A 106 4.59 1.82 9.90
CA ASP A 106 4.63 0.67 10.82
C ASP A 106 4.19 -0.66 10.16
N GLY A 107 3.72 -0.63 8.91
CA GLY A 107 3.26 -1.78 8.16
C GLY A 107 1.92 -2.37 8.63
N SER A 108 1.24 -1.75 9.59
CA SER A 108 -0.04 -2.23 10.15
C SER A 108 -1.20 -2.15 9.15
N TYR A 109 -1.09 -1.25 8.16
CA TYR A 109 -2.15 -0.98 7.20
C TYR A 109 -1.61 -0.79 5.78
N LEU A 110 -2.43 -1.12 4.79
CA LEU A 110 -2.27 -0.74 3.40
C LEU A 110 -3.47 0.13 2.99
N TYR A 111 -3.20 1.38 2.61
CA TYR A 111 -4.20 2.28 2.05
C TYR A 111 -4.25 2.12 0.54
N VAL A 112 -5.43 1.98 -0.05
CA VAL A 112 -5.63 1.67 -1.48
C VAL A 112 -6.61 2.63 -2.10
N THR A 113 -6.20 3.30 -3.19
CA THR A 113 -7.08 4.17 -3.97
C THR A 113 -7.93 3.35 -4.92
N ASN A 114 -9.22 3.69 -5.01
CA ASN A 114 -10.12 3.09 -6.00
C ASN A 114 -10.39 4.10 -7.11
N TYR A 115 -10.01 3.80 -8.34
CA TYR A 115 -10.22 4.68 -9.51
C TYR A 115 -11.68 5.13 -9.63
N ALA A 116 -12.57 4.17 -9.44
CA ALA A 116 -14.00 4.31 -9.51
C ALA A 116 -14.64 3.35 -8.51
N MET A 117 -15.94 3.58 -8.29
CA MET A 117 -16.79 2.76 -7.47
C MET A 117 -17.93 2.22 -8.32
N TYR A 118 -18.36 1.00 -8.03
CA TYR A 118 -19.47 0.33 -8.69
C TYR A 118 -20.50 -0.13 -7.67
N GLY A 119 -21.73 -0.31 -8.13
CA GLY A 119 -22.87 -0.69 -7.31
C GLY A 119 -23.85 0.46 -7.14
N LYS A 120 -24.94 0.19 -6.42
CA LYS A 120 -26.06 1.12 -6.29
C LYS A 120 -25.59 2.47 -5.73
N GLY A 121 -25.87 3.54 -6.48
CA GLY A 121 -25.49 4.92 -6.14
C GLY A 121 -24.27 5.44 -6.90
N PHE A 122 -23.55 4.58 -7.64
CA PHE A 122 -22.44 4.97 -8.52
C PHE A 122 -22.80 4.68 -9.98
N ASN A 123 -23.04 5.73 -10.75
CA ASN A 123 -23.55 5.67 -12.13
C ASN A 123 -22.71 6.49 -13.12
N ARG A 124 -21.70 7.23 -12.64
CA ARG A 124 -20.88 8.16 -13.43
C ARG A 124 -19.40 7.90 -13.14
N GLU A 125 -18.91 6.85 -13.75
CA GLU A 125 -17.48 6.50 -13.73
C GLU A 125 -16.63 7.64 -14.30
N GLY A 126 -15.50 7.91 -13.65
CA GLY A 126 -14.59 8.97 -14.06
C GLY A 126 -13.71 8.59 -15.25
N THR A 127 -13.24 9.60 -15.98
CA THR A 127 -12.27 9.44 -17.08
C THR A 127 -11.00 10.21 -16.79
N ASP A 128 -9.91 9.85 -17.46
CA ASP A 128 -8.62 10.55 -17.34
C ASP A 128 -8.65 12.02 -17.75
N LYS A 129 -9.67 12.47 -18.51
CA LYS A 129 -9.86 13.88 -18.85
C LYS A 129 -10.41 14.71 -17.69
N CYS A 130 -11.10 14.05 -16.74
CA CYS A 130 -11.63 14.57 -15.48
C CYS A 130 -12.03 16.06 -15.49
N LYS A 131 -13.17 16.43 -16.09
CA LYS A 131 -13.66 17.82 -16.04
C LYS A 131 -14.70 18.00 -14.93
N PRO A 132 -14.69 19.13 -14.20
CA PRO A 132 -15.70 19.39 -13.17
C PRO A 132 -17.15 19.34 -13.66
N SER A 133 -17.39 19.71 -14.93
CA SER A 133 -18.71 19.68 -15.57
C SER A 133 -19.28 18.27 -15.74
N ASP A 134 -18.43 17.24 -15.75
CA ASP A 134 -18.84 15.85 -15.98
C ASP A 134 -19.57 15.27 -14.77
N LYS A 135 -19.40 15.90 -13.60
CA LYS A 135 -20.04 15.52 -12.33
C LYS A 135 -19.80 14.03 -12.00
N TYR A 136 -18.59 13.52 -12.24
CA TYR A 136 -18.25 12.14 -11.89
C TYR A 136 -18.49 11.82 -10.43
N ASP A 137 -18.75 10.54 -10.15
CA ASP A 137 -18.97 10.12 -8.78
C ASP A 137 -17.65 10.14 -8.00
N ARG A 138 -17.75 10.57 -6.74
CA ARG A 138 -16.63 10.55 -5.81
C ARG A 138 -16.31 9.12 -5.42
N SER A 139 -15.04 8.84 -5.20
CA SER A 139 -14.57 7.50 -4.88
C SER A 139 -14.21 7.35 -3.40
N PHE A 140 -13.64 6.19 -3.06
CA PHE A 140 -13.18 5.85 -1.74
C PHE A 140 -11.72 5.39 -1.75
N LEU A 141 -10.99 5.80 -0.73
CA LEU A 141 -9.77 5.15 -0.29
C LEU A 141 -10.16 4.05 0.68
N TYR A 142 -9.64 2.84 0.50
CA TYR A 142 -9.80 1.74 1.45
C TYR A 142 -8.57 1.61 2.33
N ARG A 143 -8.76 1.15 3.56
CA ARG A 143 -7.68 0.67 4.43
C ARG A 143 -7.81 -0.83 4.59
N ILE A 144 -6.74 -1.54 4.30
CA ILE A 144 -6.61 -2.98 4.49
C ILE A 144 -5.75 -3.18 5.74
N ASN A 145 -6.27 -3.94 6.71
CA ASN A 145 -5.50 -4.37 7.87
C ASN A 145 -4.56 -5.51 7.47
N THR A 146 -3.25 -5.37 7.72
CA THR A 146 -2.26 -6.35 7.26
C THR A 146 -2.18 -7.60 8.14
N ALA A 147 -2.75 -7.57 9.36
CA ALA A 147 -2.79 -8.73 10.23
C ALA A 147 -3.79 -9.79 9.75
N ASN A 148 -4.84 -9.39 9.02
CA ASN A 148 -5.87 -10.31 8.54
C ASN A 148 -6.24 -10.13 7.06
N TRP A 149 -5.63 -9.18 6.36
CA TRP A 149 -5.85 -8.88 4.94
C TRP A 149 -7.32 -8.60 4.60
N THR A 150 -7.99 -7.80 5.43
CA THR A 150 -9.38 -7.36 5.20
C THR A 150 -9.49 -5.85 5.11
N VAL A 151 -10.44 -5.36 4.30
CA VAL A 151 -10.80 -3.94 4.28
C VAL A 151 -11.57 -3.62 5.56
N ASP A 152 -10.99 -2.80 6.44
CA ASP A 152 -11.55 -2.50 7.76
C ASP A 152 -12.01 -1.04 7.91
N ALA A 153 -11.63 -0.17 6.98
CA ALA A 153 -12.09 1.21 6.92
C ALA A 153 -12.13 1.73 5.48
N ALA A 154 -12.94 2.78 5.27
CA ALA A 154 -13.00 3.51 4.02
C ALA A 154 -13.09 5.02 4.28
N TYR A 155 -12.55 5.81 3.35
CA TYR A 155 -12.53 7.26 3.42
C TYR A 155 -13.02 7.83 2.08
N LYS A 156 -14.01 8.72 2.12
CA LYS A 156 -14.55 9.34 0.90
C LYS A 156 -13.54 10.36 0.37
N VAL A 157 -13.12 10.19 -0.88
CA VAL A 157 -12.13 11.04 -1.54
C VAL A 157 -12.72 11.74 -2.77
N GLY A 158 -11.88 12.35 -3.60
CA GLY A 158 -12.28 13.00 -4.84
C GLY A 158 -12.69 12.01 -5.94
N THR A 159 -12.86 12.54 -7.15
CA THR A 159 -13.08 11.77 -8.38
C THR A 159 -11.74 11.25 -8.89
N VAL A 160 -11.67 10.00 -9.34
CA VAL A 160 -10.48 9.42 -9.99
C VAL A 160 -9.21 9.53 -9.12
N PRO A 161 -9.22 9.06 -7.84
CA PRO A 161 -8.00 9.07 -7.04
C PRO A 161 -6.98 8.10 -7.65
N LYS A 162 -5.72 8.55 -7.75
CA LYS A 162 -4.64 7.76 -8.31
C LYS A 162 -3.52 7.59 -7.29
N VAL A 163 -2.84 8.68 -6.94
CA VAL A 163 -1.73 8.64 -5.99
C VAL A 163 -2.23 8.69 -4.55
N VAL A 164 -1.48 8.05 -3.65
CA VAL A 164 -1.66 8.12 -2.21
C VAL A 164 -0.30 7.96 -1.54
N ASP A 165 -0.09 8.65 -0.43
CA ASP A 165 1.07 8.44 0.44
C ASP A 165 0.69 8.59 1.92
N ILE A 166 1.56 8.14 2.82
CA ILE A 166 1.37 8.21 4.27
C ILE A 166 2.50 9.02 4.88
N SER A 167 2.18 9.98 5.74
CA SER A 167 3.22 10.76 6.41
C SER A 167 4.11 9.86 7.28
N PRO A 168 5.41 10.14 7.40
CA PRO A 168 6.33 9.30 8.20
C PRO A 168 5.92 9.12 9.66
N ASP A 169 5.17 10.07 10.23
CA ASP A 169 4.63 9.99 11.59
C ASP A 169 3.25 9.31 11.69
N ASN A 170 2.78 8.71 10.59
CA ASN A 170 1.53 7.98 10.43
C ASN A 170 0.25 8.79 10.73
N LYS A 171 0.33 10.12 10.73
CA LYS A 171 -0.80 11.01 11.05
C LYS A 171 -1.67 11.37 9.85
N TYR A 172 -1.09 11.38 8.65
CA TYR A 172 -1.77 11.83 7.45
C TYR A 172 -1.74 10.77 6.36
N VAL A 173 -2.87 10.65 5.68
CA VAL A 173 -2.96 10.06 4.34
C VAL A 173 -3.07 11.22 3.36
N LEU A 174 -2.17 11.25 2.38
CA LEU A 174 -2.01 12.34 1.41
C LEU A 174 -2.48 11.91 0.02
#